data_AF-A0A290X2R1-F1
#
_entry.id   AF-A0A290X2R1-F1
#
_cell.length_a   1.000
_cell.length_b   1.000
_cell.length_c   1.000
_cell.angle_alpha   90.00
_cell.angle_beta   90.00
_cell.angle_gamma   90.00
#
_symmetry.space_group_name_H-M   'P 1'
#
loop_
_entity.id
_entity.type
_entity.pdbx_description
1 polymer ?
#
loop_
_entity_poly.entity_id
_entity_poly.type
_entity_poly.pdbx_seq_one_letter_code
_entity_poly.pdbx_strand_id
1 'polypeptide(L)'
;MRNASMHQLKIATVLLCAISGATTSSVWAQQAAPAPASKPAAATPAPVKGFTPPASSSGQSIDSIAVVVNDDVITRNEVAARIKSVEQRMKAQNVPLPDPADLRRQLLERMIVERAQMQLAKEMGVRVDDLTLDRAIGRIAEQQKMTVQELRNQMEKEGTPFATFREEIRDEIIMQRLREHEVDAKIQISDSEVDNFLAAEKAAASEQVELNLAQILVRIPENSSPEQIAARRARAEEVSRQLRTGADFAKMAATYSDASDALSGGDIGWRNSDRLPPLFTEQLLKLKPGQITPIIKSNTGFHILKLVDRRSAAEAQAVAAVQQTHARHILLKITPTLSAAEAKRKLAELKERLDNKAAKFEDLARLFSNDGSAAKGGDLGWLYPGDTVPEFETAMNALKPGEVSEPIESSFGFHLIEVLERKSDDVSKEKQRSAARNALRERKLEEATENWAREVRDRAYVEFRADDQ
;
A
#
# COMPACT_ATOMS: atom_id res chain seq x y z
N MET A 1 -10.76 13.25 -2.67
CA MET A 1 -10.87 13.11 -4.14
C MET A 1 -9.79 12.13 -4.56
N ARG A 2 -10.19 10.90 -4.89
CA ARG A 2 -9.30 9.79 -5.28
C ARG A 2 -9.47 9.62 -6.78
N ASN A 3 -8.42 9.87 -7.55
CA ASN A 3 -8.25 9.38 -8.91
C ASN A 3 -6.76 9.50 -9.27
N ALA A 4 -6.04 8.39 -9.21
CA ALA A 4 -4.83 8.14 -9.99
C ALA A 4 -4.54 6.63 -9.97
N SER A 5 -4.91 6.00 -11.08
CA SER A 5 -4.25 4.87 -11.74
C SER A 5 -3.57 3.80 -10.85
N MET A 6 -4.30 2.75 -10.52
CA MET A 6 -3.73 1.43 -10.24
C MET A 6 -3.94 0.55 -11.47
N HIS A 7 -2.96 0.56 -12.37
CA HIS A 7 -2.80 -0.47 -13.37
C HIS A 7 -1.46 -1.16 -13.17
N GLN A 8 -1.56 -2.49 -13.11
CA GLN A 8 -0.50 -3.49 -13.23
C GLN A 8 0.30 -3.78 -11.95
N LEU A 9 -0.25 -4.72 -11.15
CA LEU A 9 0.49 -5.85 -10.58
C LEU A 9 -0.54 -6.81 -9.95
N LYS A 10 -1.03 -7.80 -10.71
CA LYS A 10 -1.85 -8.92 -10.20
C LYS A 10 -1.66 -10.15 -11.08
N ILE A 11 -0.54 -10.84 -10.91
CA ILE A 11 -0.43 -12.27 -11.27
C ILE A 11 0.22 -13.00 -10.11
N ALA A 12 -0.58 -13.25 -9.08
CA ALA A 12 -0.52 -14.42 -8.20
C ALA A 12 -1.70 -14.30 -7.24
N THR A 13 -2.40 -15.41 -7.00
CA THR A 13 -3.59 -15.54 -6.13
C THR A 13 -4.94 -15.25 -6.79
N VAL A 14 -5.53 -16.27 -7.43
CA VAL A 14 -6.99 -16.40 -7.47
C VAL A 14 -7.38 -17.87 -7.29
N LEU A 15 -7.75 -18.24 -6.07
CA LEU A 15 -8.82 -19.21 -5.86
C LEU A 15 -9.80 -18.66 -4.81
N LEU A 16 -10.78 -17.94 -5.36
CA LEU A 16 -12.20 -17.89 -5.01
C LEU A 16 -12.61 -17.80 -3.52
N CYS A 17 -12.94 -16.58 -3.09
CA CYS A 17 -13.99 -16.33 -2.09
C CYS A 17 -15.24 -15.78 -2.79
N ALA A 18 -16.37 -16.45 -2.64
CA ALA A 18 -17.69 -15.82 -2.74
C ALA A 18 -18.66 -16.55 -1.80
N ILE A 19 -18.90 -15.94 -0.63
CA ILE A 19 -20.00 -16.24 0.26
C ILE A 19 -21.03 -15.14 0.01
N SER A 20 -22.24 -15.52 -0.41
CA SER A 20 -23.44 -14.71 -0.17
C SER A 20 -24.60 -15.66 0.09
N GLY A 21 -25.10 -15.65 1.32
CA GLY A 21 -26.36 -16.30 1.66
C GLY A 21 -27.56 -15.48 1.18
N ALA A 22 -28.63 -16.18 0.84
CA ALA A 22 -29.99 -15.67 0.92
C ALA A 22 -30.92 -16.82 1.30
N THR A 23 -31.61 -16.63 2.42
CA THR A 23 -32.67 -17.45 2.97
C THR A 23 -33.95 -17.31 2.14
N THR A 24 -34.64 -18.39 1.82
CA THR A 24 -36.11 -18.45 1.88
C THR A 24 -36.60 -19.88 2.10
N SER A 25 -37.56 -19.97 3.00
CA SER A 25 -38.24 -21.15 3.52
C SER A 25 -39.26 -21.76 2.55
N SER A 26 -39.47 -23.08 2.72
CA SER A 26 -40.75 -23.82 2.68
C SER A 26 -41.68 -23.71 1.46
N VAL A 27 -42.11 -24.86 0.92
CA VAL A 27 -43.41 -25.51 1.22
C VAL A 27 -43.60 -26.77 0.35
N TRP A 28 -44.24 -27.76 0.95
CA TRP A 28 -44.69 -29.06 0.44
C TRP A 28 -45.43 -29.07 -0.90
N ALA A 29 -45.22 -30.14 -1.67
CA ALA A 29 -46.33 -30.87 -2.30
C ALA A 29 -45.96 -32.35 -2.46
N GLN A 30 -46.95 -33.19 -2.17
CA GLN A 30 -46.91 -34.59 -1.81
C GLN A 30 -47.46 -35.44 -2.98
N GLN A 31 -46.87 -36.62 -3.23
CA GLN A 31 -47.47 -37.83 -3.85
C GLN A 31 -47.92 -37.73 -5.34
N ALA A 32 -47.89 -38.78 -6.18
CA ALA A 32 -47.91 -40.22 -5.98
C ALA A 32 -47.27 -40.98 -7.17
N ALA A 33 -46.83 -42.22 -6.92
CA ALA A 33 -46.66 -43.27 -7.94
C ALA A 33 -47.99 -44.09 -8.06
N PRO A 34 -48.24 -44.92 -9.10
CA PRO A 34 -47.52 -46.20 -9.25
C PRO A 34 -47.21 -46.66 -10.71
N ALA A 35 -46.34 -47.68 -10.78
CA ALA A 35 -45.96 -48.53 -11.92
C ALA A 35 -47.14 -49.49 -12.35
N PRO A 36 -47.03 -50.47 -13.30
CA PRO A 36 -45.82 -51.08 -13.88
C PRO A 36 -45.89 -51.52 -15.38
N ALA A 37 -44.83 -52.25 -15.77
CA ALA A 37 -44.38 -52.69 -17.09
C ALA A 37 -45.30 -53.63 -17.90
N SER A 38 -45.04 -53.69 -19.22
CA SER A 38 -45.06 -54.96 -19.98
C SER A 38 -44.17 -54.92 -21.24
N LYS A 39 -43.38 -55.99 -21.41
CA LYS A 39 -42.79 -56.50 -22.67
C LYS A 39 -43.51 -57.85 -22.93
N PRO A 40 -43.69 -58.31 -24.19
CA PRO A 40 -42.63 -59.00 -24.91
C PRO A 40 -42.60 -58.83 -26.46
N ALA A 41 -41.45 -59.17 -27.06
CA ALA A 41 -41.26 -59.47 -28.50
C ALA A 41 -41.87 -60.87 -28.82
N ALA A 42 -42.07 -61.37 -30.05
CA ALA A 42 -41.45 -61.19 -31.37
C ALA A 42 -42.36 -61.84 -32.46
N ALA A 43 -42.11 -61.60 -33.77
CA ALA A 43 -42.04 -62.64 -34.84
C ALA A 43 -41.95 -62.11 -36.31
N THR A 44 -40.79 -62.38 -36.95
CA THR A 44 -40.56 -62.87 -38.36
C THR A 44 -40.72 -61.98 -39.64
N PRO A 45 -40.09 -62.34 -40.81
CA PRO A 45 -39.09 -61.47 -41.50
C PRO A 45 -39.32 -61.20 -43.02
N ALA A 46 -38.32 -60.51 -43.63
CA ALA A 46 -37.99 -60.32 -45.06
C ALA A 46 -38.60 -59.10 -45.80
N PRO A 47 -37.95 -58.49 -46.83
CA PRO A 47 -36.77 -58.94 -47.58
C PRO A 47 -35.57 -57.95 -47.63
N VAL A 48 -34.42 -58.52 -48.00
CA VAL A 48 -33.16 -57.87 -48.33
C VAL A 48 -33.31 -56.73 -49.36
N LYS A 49 -32.87 -55.52 -48.97
CA LYS A 49 -32.50 -54.46 -49.91
C LYS A 49 -31.05 -54.07 -49.63
N GLY A 50 -30.22 -54.28 -50.64
CA GLY A 50 -28.97 -53.55 -50.91
C GLY A 50 -27.94 -53.50 -49.79
N PHE A 51 -26.78 -54.11 -50.04
CA PHE A 51 -25.54 -53.69 -49.36
C PHE A 51 -25.28 -52.23 -49.71
N THR A 52 -25.73 -51.30 -48.87
CA THR A 52 -25.20 -49.94 -48.84
C THR A 52 -23.88 -50.00 -48.09
N PRO A 53 -22.74 -49.62 -48.69
CA PRO A 53 -21.51 -49.46 -47.93
C PRO A 53 -21.80 -48.49 -46.76
N PRO A 54 -21.30 -48.75 -45.53
CA PRO A 54 -21.45 -47.79 -44.45
C PRO A 54 -20.84 -46.47 -44.90
N ALA A 55 -21.71 -45.51 -45.19
CA ALA A 55 -21.34 -44.15 -45.49
C ALA A 55 -20.64 -43.61 -44.24
N SER A 56 -19.34 -43.38 -44.40
CA SER A 56 -18.53 -42.47 -43.60
C SER A 56 -18.62 -42.69 -42.09
N SER A 57 -17.76 -43.57 -41.57
CA SER A 57 -17.15 -43.27 -40.27
C SER A 57 -16.66 -41.82 -40.32
N SER A 58 -17.22 -40.96 -39.47
CA SER A 58 -16.67 -39.64 -39.18
C SER A 58 -15.24 -39.87 -38.70
N GLY A 59 -14.28 -39.76 -39.63
CA GLY A 59 -12.86 -39.82 -39.30
C GLY A 59 -12.59 -38.80 -38.21
N GLN A 60 -11.95 -39.24 -37.13
CA GLN A 60 -11.38 -38.32 -36.15
C GLN A 60 -10.57 -37.29 -36.93
N SER A 61 -10.95 -36.02 -36.82
CA SER A 61 -10.18 -34.89 -37.30
C SER A 61 -8.73 -35.10 -36.89
N ILE A 62 -7.84 -35.38 -37.84
CA ILE A 62 -6.41 -35.48 -37.57
C ILE A 62 -5.97 -34.10 -37.11
N ASP A 63 -5.51 -33.99 -35.86
CA ASP A 63 -5.02 -32.74 -35.32
C ASP A 63 -3.83 -32.26 -36.16
N SER A 64 -3.80 -30.96 -36.45
CA SER A 64 -2.80 -30.37 -37.34
C SER A 64 -1.85 -29.47 -36.56
N ILE A 65 -0.61 -29.40 -37.04
CA ILE A 65 0.44 -28.59 -36.44
C ILE A 65 0.14 -27.12 -36.75
N ALA A 66 0.08 -26.29 -35.72
CA ALA A 66 0.01 -24.84 -35.87
C ALA A 66 1.41 -24.24 -35.99
N VAL A 67 2.31 -24.65 -35.08
CA VAL A 67 3.67 -24.13 -34.98
C VAL A 67 4.63 -25.23 -34.52
N VAL A 68 5.81 -25.31 -35.12
CA VAL A 68 6.93 -26.13 -34.64
C VAL A 68 7.84 -25.24 -33.81
N VAL A 69 8.23 -25.70 -32.62
CA VAL A 69 9.13 -25.01 -31.68
C VAL A 69 10.27 -25.96 -31.32
N ASN A 70 11.44 -25.76 -31.92
CA ASN A 70 12.57 -26.70 -31.88
C ASN A 70 12.13 -28.14 -32.21
N ASP A 71 12.22 -29.05 -31.24
CA ASP A 71 11.90 -30.48 -31.36
C ASP A 71 10.45 -30.83 -30.97
N ASP A 72 9.59 -29.84 -30.70
CA ASP A 72 8.20 -30.06 -30.28
C ASP A 72 7.20 -29.22 -31.10
N VAL A 73 5.92 -29.55 -31.02
CA VAL A 73 4.85 -28.95 -31.84
C VAL A 73 3.69 -28.44 -31.00
N ILE A 74 3.21 -27.25 -31.35
CA ILE A 74 1.94 -26.69 -30.85
C ILE A 74 0.86 -27.02 -31.87
N THR A 75 -0.20 -27.69 -31.42
CA THR A 75 -1.30 -28.10 -32.32
C THR A 75 -2.42 -27.07 -32.37
N ARG A 76 -3.26 -27.14 -33.41
CA ARG A 76 -4.41 -26.23 -33.53
C ARG A 76 -5.43 -26.42 -32.43
N ASN A 77 -5.65 -27.67 -31.99
CA ASN A 77 -6.56 -27.96 -30.88
C ASN A 77 -6.07 -27.35 -29.56
N GLU A 78 -4.77 -27.40 -29.31
CA GLU A 78 -4.16 -26.80 -28.11
C GLU A 78 -4.38 -25.29 -28.06
N VAL A 79 -4.14 -24.60 -29.18
CA VAL A 79 -4.35 -23.15 -29.31
C VAL A 79 -5.83 -22.80 -29.11
N ALA A 80 -6.74 -23.54 -29.74
CA ALA A 80 -8.18 -23.32 -29.61
C ALA A 80 -8.67 -23.56 -28.16
N ALA A 81 -8.16 -24.60 -27.49
CA ALA A 81 -8.47 -24.88 -26.09
C ALA A 81 -8.00 -23.75 -25.17
N ARG A 82 -6.77 -23.24 -25.38
CA ARG A 82 -6.21 -22.13 -24.59
C ARG A 82 -7.02 -20.85 -24.78
N ILE A 83 -7.39 -20.50 -26.03
CA ILE A 83 -8.24 -19.34 -26.32
C ILE A 83 -9.58 -19.47 -25.59
N LYS A 84 -10.26 -20.61 -25.71
CA LYS A 84 -11.56 -20.84 -25.08
C LYS A 84 -11.51 -20.68 -23.55
N SER A 85 -10.46 -21.21 -22.92
CA SER A 85 -10.25 -21.08 -21.47
C SER A 85 -10.07 -19.61 -21.04
N VAL A 86 -9.26 -18.85 -21.79
CA VAL A 86 -9.03 -17.41 -21.52
C VAL A 86 -10.32 -16.61 -21.71
N GLU A 87 -11.08 -16.86 -22.78
CA GLU A 87 -12.36 -16.19 -23.03
C GLU A 87 -13.38 -16.47 -21.92
N GLN A 88 -13.49 -17.72 -21.47
CA GLN A 88 -14.39 -18.10 -20.38
C GLN A 88 -14.05 -17.35 -19.09
N ARG A 89 -12.74 -17.23 -18.77
CA ARG A 89 -12.27 -16.48 -17.61
C ARG A 89 -12.58 -14.99 -17.72
N MET A 90 -12.34 -14.37 -18.88
CA MET A 90 -12.64 -12.96 -19.10
C MET A 90 -14.14 -12.67 -19.02
N LYS A 91 -14.99 -13.54 -19.58
CA LYS A 91 -16.45 -13.48 -19.45
C LYS A 91 -16.89 -13.59 -17.99
N ALA A 92 -16.31 -14.53 -17.22
CA ALA A 92 -16.61 -14.69 -15.80
C ALA A 92 -16.19 -13.47 -14.95
N GLN A 93 -15.15 -12.76 -15.36
CA GLN A 93 -14.65 -11.54 -14.71
C GLN A 93 -15.27 -10.25 -15.27
N ASN A 94 -16.20 -10.36 -16.23
CA ASN A 94 -16.86 -9.23 -16.89
C ASN A 94 -15.87 -8.25 -17.57
N VAL A 95 -14.75 -8.76 -18.09
CA VAL A 95 -13.73 -8.00 -18.80
C VAL A 95 -14.03 -8.05 -20.31
N PRO A 96 -14.01 -6.91 -21.03
CA PRO A 96 -14.25 -6.90 -22.48
C PRO A 96 -13.20 -7.73 -23.22
N LEU A 97 -13.66 -8.52 -24.18
CA LEU A 97 -12.78 -9.35 -25.00
C LEU A 97 -12.05 -8.49 -26.05
N PRO A 98 -10.73 -8.69 -26.25
CA PRO A 98 -10.00 -8.09 -27.36
C PRO A 98 -10.48 -8.62 -28.72
N ASP A 99 -9.92 -8.07 -29.81
CA ASP A 99 -10.11 -8.63 -31.14
C ASP A 99 -9.64 -10.10 -31.18
N PRO A 100 -10.43 -11.03 -31.75
CA PRO A 100 -10.08 -12.46 -31.78
C PRO A 100 -8.73 -12.77 -32.44
N ALA A 101 -8.34 -12.01 -33.47
CA ALA A 101 -7.07 -12.22 -34.18
C ALA A 101 -5.88 -11.78 -33.32
N ASP A 102 -6.01 -10.66 -32.61
CA ASP A 102 -4.99 -10.18 -31.67
C ASP A 102 -4.86 -11.11 -30.47
N LEU A 103 -5.99 -11.57 -29.90
CA LEU A 103 -6.00 -12.54 -28.81
C LEU A 103 -5.33 -13.86 -29.22
N ARG A 104 -5.66 -14.38 -30.40
CA ARG A 104 -5.03 -15.60 -30.93
C ARG A 104 -3.53 -15.41 -31.12
N ARG A 105 -3.09 -14.29 -31.69
CA ARG A 105 -1.66 -13.99 -31.89
C ARG A 105 -0.90 -13.92 -30.59
N GLN A 106 -1.43 -13.19 -29.59
CA GLN A 106 -0.81 -13.06 -28.27
C GLN A 106 -0.72 -14.39 -27.53
N LEU A 107 -1.78 -15.20 -27.57
CA LEU A 107 -1.78 -16.50 -26.91
C LEU A 107 -0.86 -17.50 -27.61
N LEU A 108 -0.84 -17.51 -28.94
CA LEU A 108 0.08 -18.35 -29.69
C LEU A 108 1.53 -18.00 -29.37
N GLU A 109 1.87 -16.70 -29.36
CA GLU A 109 3.21 -16.25 -28.99
C GLU A 109 3.58 -16.67 -27.56
N ARG A 110 2.65 -16.51 -26.61
CA ARG A 110 2.86 -17.00 -25.24
C ARG A 110 3.10 -18.51 -25.18
N MET A 111 2.35 -19.30 -25.94
CA MET A 111 2.51 -20.76 -25.99
C MET A 111 3.86 -21.16 -26.57
N ILE A 112 4.36 -20.45 -27.58
CA ILE A 112 5.69 -20.66 -28.15
C ILE A 112 6.76 -20.43 -27.09
N VAL A 113 6.68 -19.31 -26.36
CA VAL A 113 7.64 -18.99 -25.28
C VAL A 113 7.58 -20.04 -24.17
N GLU A 114 6.37 -20.39 -23.70
CA GLU A 114 6.14 -21.41 -22.67
C GLU A 114 6.75 -22.75 -23.10
N ARG A 115 6.59 -23.14 -24.37
CA ARG A 115 7.17 -24.37 -24.91
C ARG A 115 8.70 -24.34 -24.94
N ALA A 116 9.29 -23.24 -25.41
CA ALA A 116 10.74 -23.07 -25.44
C ALA A 116 11.35 -23.09 -24.03
N GLN A 117 10.67 -22.49 -23.05
CA GLN A 117 11.11 -22.51 -21.64
C GLN A 117 11.06 -23.92 -21.04
N MET A 118 10.01 -24.69 -21.31
CA MET A 118 9.91 -26.08 -20.83
C MET A 118 11.00 -26.98 -21.42
N GLN A 119 11.37 -26.76 -22.68
CA GLN A 119 12.50 -27.47 -23.29
C GLN A 119 13.83 -27.07 -22.65
N LEU A 120 14.07 -25.77 -22.42
CA LEU A 120 15.24 -25.31 -21.69
C LEU A 120 15.31 -25.91 -20.28
N ALA A 121 14.18 -26.00 -19.58
CA ALA A 121 14.11 -26.67 -18.27
C ALA A 121 14.59 -28.12 -18.35
N LYS A 122 14.15 -28.85 -19.38
CA LYS A 122 14.56 -30.24 -19.64
C LYS A 122 16.04 -30.36 -19.96
N GLU A 123 16.58 -29.47 -20.79
CA GLU A 123 18.01 -29.40 -21.14
C GLU A 123 18.89 -29.15 -19.90
N MET A 124 18.44 -28.24 -19.02
CA MET A 124 19.10 -27.92 -17.76
C MET A 124 18.89 -28.97 -16.66
N GLY A 125 18.11 -30.02 -16.93
CA GLY A 125 17.83 -31.08 -15.98
C GLY A 125 16.91 -30.67 -14.83
N VAL A 126 16.15 -29.58 -14.96
CA VAL A 126 15.14 -29.16 -14.00
C VAL A 126 13.99 -30.18 -14.02
N ARG A 127 13.78 -30.87 -12.90
CA ARG A 127 12.76 -31.92 -12.75
C ARG A 127 12.06 -31.80 -11.41
N VAL A 128 10.85 -32.34 -11.34
CA VAL A 128 10.05 -32.43 -10.12
C VAL A 128 9.64 -33.89 -9.93
N ASP A 129 10.08 -34.47 -8.82
CA ASP A 129 9.69 -35.80 -8.40
C ASP A 129 8.27 -35.82 -7.82
N ASP A 130 7.63 -36.98 -7.82
CA ASP A 130 6.23 -37.11 -7.43
C ASP A 130 5.98 -36.77 -5.95
N LEU A 131 6.97 -36.98 -5.06
CA LEU A 131 6.85 -36.64 -3.65
C LEU A 131 6.81 -35.11 -3.47
N THR A 132 7.66 -34.37 -4.18
CA THR A 132 7.60 -32.91 -4.21
C THR A 132 6.26 -32.42 -4.75
N LEU A 133 5.76 -33.03 -5.83
CA LEU A 133 4.48 -32.70 -6.43
C LEU A 133 3.32 -32.93 -5.46
N ASP A 134 3.28 -34.08 -4.79
CA ASP A 134 2.24 -34.40 -3.79
C ASP A 134 2.22 -33.40 -2.63
N ARG A 135 3.40 -32.99 -2.15
CA ARG A 135 3.51 -31.95 -1.10
C ARG A 135 2.99 -30.60 -1.60
N ALA A 136 3.27 -30.23 -2.84
CA ALA A 136 2.76 -29.00 -3.42
C ALA A 136 1.23 -29.02 -3.52
N ILE A 137 0.65 -30.10 -4.02
CA ILE A 137 -0.81 -30.29 -4.09
C ILE A 137 -1.44 -30.29 -2.69
N GLY A 138 -0.78 -30.91 -1.71
CA GLY A 138 -1.21 -30.87 -0.31
C GLY A 138 -1.31 -29.44 0.23
N ARG A 139 -0.32 -28.60 -0.03
CA ARG A 139 -0.35 -27.17 0.36
C ARG A 139 -1.46 -26.39 -0.34
N ILE A 140 -1.72 -26.67 -1.62
CA ILE A 140 -2.84 -26.05 -2.36
C ILE A 140 -4.18 -26.42 -1.71
N ALA A 141 -4.38 -27.70 -1.37
CA ALA A 141 -5.59 -28.16 -0.69
C ALA A 141 -5.75 -27.50 0.69
N GLU A 142 -4.66 -27.43 1.48
CA GLU A 142 -4.65 -26.76 2.79
C GLU A 142 -4.98 -25.27 2.69
N GLN A 143 -4.43 -24.55 1.72
CA GLN A 143 -4.73 -23.13 1.47
C GLN A 143 -6.22 -22.91 1.16
N GLN A 144 -6.85 -23.88 0.50
CA GLN A 144 -8.28 -23.86 0.19
C GLN A 144 -9.15 -24.49 1.30
N LYS A 145 -8.55 -24.86 2.44
CA LYS A 145 -9.22 -25.47 3.59
C LYS A 145 -9.97 -26.77 3.26
N MET A 146 -9.42 -27.56 2.35
CA MET A 146 -9.97 -28.86 1.97
C MET A 146 -8.88 -29.93 1.94
N THR A 147 -9.30 -31.18 1.93
CA THR A 147 -8.42 -32.34 1.77
C THR A 147 -8.02 -32.51 0.29
N VAL A 148 -6.92 -33.23 0.04
CA VAL A 148 -6.50 -33.55 -1.33
C VAL A 148 -7.56 -34.36 -2.09
N GLN A 149 -8.32 -35.20 -1.38
CA GLN A 149 -9.41 -35.97 -1.98
C GLN A 149 -10.59 -35.08 -2.38
N GLU A 150 -10.94 -34.10 -1.56
CA GLU A 150 -11.97 -33.10 -1.90
C GLU A 150 -11.53 -32.24 -3.08
N LEU A 151 -10.26 -31.82 -3.11
CA LEU A 151 -9.69 -31.08 -4.23
C LEU A 151 -9.78 -31.89 -5.53
N ARG A 152 -9.43 -33.18 -5.50
CA ARG A 152 -9.59 -34.09 -6.64
C ARG A 152 -11.04 -34.12 -7.14
N ASN A 153 -11.97 -34.38 -6.23
CA ASN A 153 -13.40 -34.48 -6.57
C ASN A 153 -13.92 -33.16 -7.18
N GLN A 154 -13.44 -32.02 -6.68
CA GLN A 154 -13.80 -30.71 -7.19
C GLN A 154 -13.26 -30.49 -8.62
N MET A 155 -12.01 -30.83 -8.89
CA MET A 155 -11.42 -30.70 -10.23
C MET A 155 -12.12 -31.60 -11.26
N GLU A 156 -12.44 -32.83 -10.88
CA GLU A 156 -13.19 -33.75 -11.74
C GLU A 156 -14.62 -33.22 -12.01
N LYS A 157 -15.26 -32.59 -11.02
CA LYS A 157 -16.57 -31.94 -11.18
C LYS A 157 -16.51 -30.72 -12.11
N GLU A 158 -15.40 -29.98 -12.10
CA GLU A 158 -15.16 -28.83 -12.98
C GLU A 158 -14.73 -29.25 -14.40
N GLY A 159 -14.54 -30.55 -14.64
CA GLY A 159 -14.21 -31.09 -15.95
C GLY A 159 -12.71 -31.20 -16.23
N THR A 160 -11.85 -30.99 -15.24
CA THR A 160 -10.41 -31.17 -15.35
C THR A 160 -10.01 -32.49 -14.70
N PRO A 161 -9.56 -33.50 -15.46
CA PRO A 161 -9.08 -34.75 -14.87
C PRO A 161 -7.94 -34.49 -13.89
N PHE A 162 -7.96 -35.13 -12.73
CA PHE A 162 -6.94 -34.89 -11.70
C PHE A 162 -5.51 -35.20 -12.18
N ALA A 163 -5.34 -36.14 -13.10
CA ALA A 163 -4.04 -36.42 -13.72
C ALA A 163 -3.52 -35.22 -14.52
N THR A 164 -4.38 -34.54 -15.29
CA THR A 164 -4.02 -33.33 -16.02
C THR A 164 -3.65 -32.20 -15.06
N PHE A 165 -4.47 -31.99 -14.01
CA PHE A 165 -4.16 -31.01 -12.97
C PHE A 165 -2.80 -31.27 -12.31
N ARG A 166 -2.46 -32.53 -12.01
CA ARG A 166 -1.15 -32.89 -11.44
C ARG A 166 0.01 -32.48 -12.35
N GLU A 167 -0.11 -32.73 -13.65
CA GLU A 167 0.95 -32.37 -14.61
C GLU A 167 1.03 -30.84 -14.81
N GLU A 168 -0.11 -30.13 -14.82
CA GLU A 168 -0.10 -28.66 -14.82
C GLU A 168 0.65 -28.07 -13.61
N ILE A 169 0.45 -28.64 -12.42
CA ILE A 169 1.20 -28.24 -11.22
C ILE A 169 2.67 -28.63 -11.34
N ARG A 170 3.00 -29.77 -11.95
CA ARG A 170 4.40 -30.18 -12.19
C ARG A 170 5.09 -29.15 -13.09
N ASP A 171 4.46 -28.77 -14.18
CA ASP A 171 4.97 -27.80 -15.14
C ASP A 171 5.15 -26.42 -14.51
N GLU A 172 4.18 -25.97 -13.69
CA GLU A 172 4.29 -24.71 -12.95
C GLU A 172 5.48 -24.70 -11.99
N ILE A 173 5.73 -25.81 -11.26
CA ILE A 173 6.89 -25.92 -10.36
C ILE A 173 8.21 -25.95 -11.16
N ILE A 174 8.25 -26.64 -12.31
CA ILE A 174 9.42 -26.66 -13.20
C ILE A 174 9.72 -25.24 -13.68
N MET A 175 8.70 -24.53 -14.15
CA MET A 175 8.82 -23.15 -14.62
C MET A 175 9.25 -22.18 -13.52
N GLN A 176 8.72 -22.33 -12.31
CA GLN A 176 9.14 -21.55 -11.16
C GLN A 176 10.62 -21.78 -10.87
N ARG A 177 11.06 -23.04 -10.76
CA ARG A 177 12.48 -23.39 -10.50
C ARG A 177 13.41 -22.89 -11.59
N LEU A 178 13.00 -23.00 -12.84
CA LEU A 178 13.75 -22.49 -13.98
C LEU A 178 13.94 -20.97 -13.86
N ARG A 179 12.88 -20.22 -13.55
CA ARG A 179 12.94 -18.76 -13.38
C ARG A 179 13.78 -18.36 -12.17
N GLU A 180 13.66 -19.08 -11.06
CA GLU A 180 14.49 -18.87 -9.87
C GLU A 180 15.98 -19.01 -10.20
N HIS A 181 16.35 -20.02 -10.99
CA HIS A 181 17.73 -20.25 -11.40
C HIS A 181 18.20 -19.25 -12.46
N GLU A 182 17.42 -19.02 -13.51
CA GLU A 182 17.85 -18.23 -14.67
C GLU A 182 17.72 -16.73 -14.48
N VAL A 183 16.84 -16.29 -13.58
CA VAL A 183 16.51 -14.88 -13.36
C VAL A 183 16.85 -14.48 -11.93
N ASP A 184 16.15 -15.05 -10.93
CA ASP A 184 16.23 -14.56 -9.55
C ASP A 184 17.63 -14.70 -8.94
N ALA A 185 18.30 -15.83 -9.17
CA ALA A 185 19.66 -16.09 -8.68
C ALA A 185 20.73 -15.14 -9.26
N LYS A 186 20.46 -14.52 -10.43
CA LYS A 186 21.37 -13.58 -11.08
C LYS A 186 21.13 -12.14 -10.63
N ILE A 187 20.04 -11.86 -9.93
CA ILE A 187 19.71 -10.51 -9.44
C ILE A 187 20.51 -10.21 -8.18
N GLN A 188 21.36 -9.19 -8.26
CA GLN A 188 22.06 -8.62 -7.13
C GLN A 188 21.63 -7.17 -6.93
N ILE A 189 21.46 -6.78 -5.67
CA ILE A 189 21.13 -5.42 -5.27
C ILE A 189 22.26 -4.93 -4.38
N SER A 190 22.98 -3.94 -4.89
CA SER A 190 24.05 -3.29 -4.16
C SER A 190 23.49 -2.31 -3.12
N ASP A 191 24.23 -2.05 -2.05
CA ASP A 191 23.84 -1.04 -1.07
C ASP A 191 23.75 0.36 -1.71
N SER A 192 24.58 0.66 -2.70
CA SER A 192 24.50 1.92 -3.46
C SER A 192 23.18 2.09 -4.21
N GLU A 193 22.58 1.02 -4.72
CA GLU A 193 21.27 1.10 -5.38
C GLU A 193 20.16 1.37 -4.37
N VAL A 194 20.26 0.77 -3.18
CA VAL A 194 19.35 1.03 -2.07
C VAL A 194 19.45 2.48 -1.63
N ASP A 195 20.67 3.00 -1.49
CA ASP A 195 20.92 4.39 -1.11
C ASP A 195 20.35 5.36 -2.16
N ASN A 196 20.58 5.09 -3.44
CA ASN A 196 20.04 5.90 -4.53
C ASN A 196 18.51 5.86 -4.57
N PHE A 197 17.90 4.69 -4.35
CA PHE A 197 16.46 4.54 -4.30
C PHE A 197 15.84 5.33 -3.13
N LEU A 198 16.40 5.18 -1.93
CA LEU A 198 15.94 5.92 -0.75
C LEU A 198 16.16 7.44 -0.90
N ALA A 199 17.26 7.85 -1.52
CA ALA A 199 17.52 9.25 -1.82
C ALA A 199 16.51 9.81 -2.83
N ALA A 200 16.17 9.05 -3.87
CA ALA A 200 15.16 9.43 -4.86
C ALA A 200 13.76 9.51 -4.23
N GLU A 201 13.36 8.53 -3.41
CA GLU A 201 12.09 8.60 -2.67
C GLU A 201 12.05 9.78 -1.71
N LYS A 202 13.14 10.05 -0.98
CA LYS A 202 13.23 11.20 -0.09
C LYS A 202 13.17 12.51 -0.87
N ALA A 203 13.80 12.59 -2.05
CA ALA A 203 13.72 13.76 -2.91
C ALA A 203 12.29 13.99 -3.41
N ALA A 204 11.62 12.94 -3.91
CA ALA A 204 10.21 13.00 -4.31
C ALA A 204 9.29 13.39 -3.14
N ALA A 205 9.55 12.88 -1.94
CA ALA A 205 8.82 13.25 -0.72
C ALA A 205 9.17 14.66 -0.21
N SER A 206 10.34 15.20 -0.57
CA SER A 206 10.74 16.57 -0.25
C SER A 206 10.07 17.59 -1.16
N GLU A 207 9.73 17.19 -2.39
CA GLU A 207 8.91 18.00 -3.30
C GLU A 207 7.43 18.06 -2.86
N GLN A 208 6.96 17.03 -2.16
CA GLN A 208 5.64 17.06 -1.54
C GLN A 208 5.66 17.90 -0.27
N VAL A 209 4.95 19.03 -0.31
CA VAL A 209 4.92 19.99 0.79
C VAL A 209 3.60 19.87 1.54
N GLU A 210 3.68 19.80 2.86
CA GLU A 210 2.54 20.02 3.74
C GLU A 210 2.54 21.47 4.24
N LEU A 211 1.38 22.11 4.15
CA LEU A 211 1.15 23.48 4.59
C LEU A 211 0.16 23.44 5.76
N ASN A 212 0.51 24.09 6.86
CA ASN A 212 -0.41 24.35 7.96
C ASN A 212 -1.09 25.69 7.69
N LEU A 213 -2.43 25.70 7.65
CA LEU A 213 -3.20 26.82 7.13
C LEU A 213 -4.30 27.25 8.08
N ALA A 214 -4.58 28.55 8.09
CA ALA A 214 -5.82 29.09 8.62
C ALA A 214 -6.54 29.91 7.55
N GLN A 215 -7.87 29.95 7.56
CA GLN A 215 -8.69 30.67 6.58
C GLN A 215 -9.72 31.61 7.18
N ILE A 216 -10.01 32.67 6.41
CA ILE A 216 -11.19 33.50 6.57
C ILE A 216 -11.95 33.46 5.25
N LEU A 217 -13.17 32.94 5.29
CA LEU A 217 -14.07 32.89 4.14
C LEU A 217 -15.18 33.92 4.33
N VAL A 218 -15.28 34.89 3.42
CA VAL A 218 -16.48 35.71 3.29
C VAL A 218 -17.34 35.10 2.19
N ARG A 219 -18.37 34.35 2.56
CA ARG A 219 -19.19 33.55 1.66
C ARG A 219 -20.03 34.44 0.74
N ILE A 220 -20.12 34.08 -0.53
CA ILE A 220 -21.06 34.67 -1.49
C ILE A 220 -22.20 33.66 -1.70
N PRO A 221 -23.44 33.97 -1.29
CA PRO A 221 -24.60 33.13 -1.57
C PRO A 221 -24.82 32.90 -3.07
N GLU A 222 -25.33 31.72 -3.43
CA GLU A 222 -25.79 31.45 -4.80
C GLU A 222 -26.89 32.46 -5.17
N ASN A 223 -26.81 33.03 -6.39
CA ASN A 223 -27.69 34.10 -6.90
C ASN A 223 -27.53 35.50 -6.25
N SER A 224 -26.35 35.82 -5.71
CA SER A 224 -26.07 37.17 -5.17
C SER A 224 -26.12 38.26 -6.26
N SER A 225 -26.76 39.40 -5.95
CA SER A 225 -26.76 40.59 -6.81
C SER A 225 -25.35 41.23 -6.88
N PRO A 226 -25.05 42.05 -7.90
CA PRO A 226 -23.80 42.80 -7.97
C PRO A 226 -23.51 43.63 -6.71
N GLU A 227 -24.53 44.23 -6.11
CA GLU A 227 -24.44 45.04 -4.89
C GLU A 227 -24.08 44.17 -3.69
N GLN A 228 -24.66 42.96 -3.58
CA GLN A 228 -24.35 42.01 -2.52
C GLN A 228 -22.91 41.49 -2.64
N ILE A 229 -22.45 41.22 -3.87
CA ILE A 229 -21.06 40.82 -4.13
C ILE A 229 -20.10 41.96 -3.76
N ALA A 230 -20.44 43.21 -4.09
CA ALA A 230 -19.64 44.38 -3.73
C ALA A 230 -19.56 44.57 -2.21
N ALA A 231 -20.66 44.41 -1.48
CA ALA A 231 -20.67 44.47 -0.02
C ALA A 231 -19.80 43.37 0.62
N ARG A 232 -19.88 42.14 0.11
CA ARG A 232 -19.04 41.01 0.57
C ARG A 232 -17.55 41.26 0.27
N ARG A 233 -17.24 41.85 -0.88
CA ARG A 233 -15.88 42.27 -1.23
C ARG A 233 -15.36 43.32 -0.25
N ALA A 234 -16.14 44.37 0.00
CA ALA A 234 -15.75 45.44 0.93
C ALA A 234 -15.47 44.89 2.34
N ARG A 235 -16.25 43.89 2.79
CA ARG A 235 -15.99 43.18 4.05
C ARG A 235 -14.66 42.42 4.04
N ALA A 236 -14.34 41.70 2.95
CA ALA A 236 -13.05 41.02 2.83
C ALA A 236 -11.87 42.01 2.76
N GLU A 237 -12.05 43.16 2.09
CA GLU A 237 -11.07 44.24 2.03
C GLU A 237 -10.80 44.86 3.40
N GLU A 238 -11.84 45.05 4.21
CA GLU A 238 -11.69 45.51 5.59
C GLU A 238 -10.86 44.53 6.43
N VAL A 239 -11.20 43.24 6.40
CA VAL A 239 -10.46 42.21 7.14
C VAL A 239 -9.00 42.16 6.69
N SER A 240 -8.75 42.17 5.37
CA SER A 240 -7.39 42.17 4.82
C SER A 240 -6.57 43.38 5.29
N ARG A 241 -7.19 44.57 5.37
CA ARG A 241 -6.56 45.79 5.87
C ARG A 241 -6.17 45.65 7.34
N GLN A 242 -7.08 45.18 8.18
CA GLN A 242 -6.85 45.00 9.62
C GLN A 242 -5.75 43.96 9.90
N LEU A 243 -5.76 42.84 9.17
CA LEU A 243 -4.72 41.82 9.28
C LEU A 243 -3.33 42.35 8.88
N ARG A 244 -3.25 43.19 7.85
CA ARG A 244 -1.98 43.86 7.45
C ARG A 244 -1.46 44.84 8.50
N THR A 245 -2.34 45.44 9.30
CA THR A 245 -1.97 46.31 10.42
C THR A 245 -1.63 45.54 11.71
N GLY A 246 -1.59 44.20 11.66
CA GLY A 246 -1.19 43.35 12.78
C GLY A 246 -2.33 42.85 13.67
N ALA A 247 -3.58 42.90 13.20
CA ALA A 247 -4.69 42.27 13.91
C ALA A 247 -4.51 40.75 14.01
N ASP A 248 -4.98 40.18 15.12
CA ASP A 248 -4.90 38.73 15.35
C ASP A 248 -5.82 37.97 14.37
N PHE A 249 -5.24 37.01 13.65
CA PHE A 249 -5.96 36.27 12.61
C PHE A 249 -7.10 35.42 13.16
N ALA A 250 -6.90 34.76 14.30
CA ALA A 250 -7.91 33.89 14.88
C ALA A 250 -9.14 34.69 15.35
N LYS A 251 -8.94 35.86 15.94
CA LYS A 251 -10.03 36.79 16.29
C LYS A 251 -10.79 37.27 15.05
N MET A 252 -10.06 37.63 13.98
CA MET A 252 -10.68 38.04 12.73
C MET A 252 -11.47 36.90 12.08
N ALA A 253 -10.97 35.67 12.12
CA ALA A 253 -11.69 34.50 11.65
C ALA A 253 -12.99 34.28 12.43
N ALA A 254 -12.94 34.30 13.77
CA ALA A 254 -14.13 34.15 14.61
C ALA A 254 -15.19 35.22 14.39
N THR A 255 -14.78 36.44 14.01
CA THR A 255 -15.69 37.58 13.82
C THR A 255 -16.25 37.68 12.39
N TYR A 256 -15.44 37.34 11.39
CA TYR A 256 -15.74 37.67 9.99
C TYR A 256 -15.83 36.46 9.06
N SER A 257 -15.38 35.27 9.46
CA SER A 257 -15.42 34.07 8.62
C SER A 257 -16.80 33.40 8.68
N ASP A 258 -17.32 33.04 7.50
CA ASP A 258 -18.54 32.26 7.28
C ASP A 258 -18.22 30.75 7.09
N ALA A 259 -16.99 30.32 7.39
CA ALA A 259 -16.55 28.92 7.36
C ALA A 259 -16.80 28.21 8.70
N SER A 260 -16.87 26.87 8.67
CA SER A 260 -17.11 26.06 9.87
C SER A 260 -15.99 26.12 10.90
N ASP A 261 -14.76 26.43 10.46
CA ASP A 261 -13.58 26.58 11.31
C ASP A 261 -13.44 27.99 11.92
N ALA A 262 -14.37 28.92 11.65
CA ALA A 262 -14.33 30.30 12.11
C ALA A 262 -14.09 30.43 13.63
N LEU A 263 -14.87 29.68 14.43
CA LEU A 263 -14.77 29.71 15.90
C LEU A 263 -13.47 29.06 16.42
N SER A 264 -12.82 28.23 15.61
CA SER A 264 -11.51 27.64 15.90
C SER A 264 -10.36 28.49 15.33
N GLY A 265 -10.58 29.80 15.17
CA GLY A 265 -9.57 30.71 14.62
C GLY A 265 -9.32 30.54 13.12
N GLY A 266 -10.21 29.86 12.41
CA GLY A 266 -10.08 29.53 11.00
C GLY A 266 -9.12 28.38 10.74
N ASP A 267 -8.75 27.58 11.74
CA ASP A 267 -7.72 26.54 11.61
C ASP A 267 -8.17 25.40 10.69
N ILE A 268 -7.41 25.17 9.62
CA ILE A 268 -7.57 24.04 8.69
C ILE A 268 -6.63 22.89 9.09
N GLY A 269 -5.50 23.21 9.73
CA GLY A 269 -4.41 22.28 10.01
C GLY A 269 -3.57 21.93 8.78
N TRP A 270 -2.74 20.89 8.94
CA TRP A 270 -1.82 20.42 7.90
C TRP A 270 -2.55 19.83 6.69
N ARG A 271 -2.21 20.31 5.49
CA ARG A 271 -2.72 19.81 4.21
C ARG A 271 -1.59 19.70 3.21
N ASN A 272 -1.61 18.62 2.43
CA ASN A 272 -0.71 18.46 1.29
C ASN A 272 -1.05 19.49 0.19
N SER A 273 -0.03 20.16 -0.35
CA SER A 273 -0.18 21.21 -1.37
C SER A 273 -0.95 20.76 -2.61
N ASP A 274 -0.84 19.49 -2.98
CA ASP A 274 -1.46 18.91 -4.19
C ASP A 274 -2.96 18.67 -4.02
N ARG A 275 -3.43 18.69 -2.77
CA ARG A 275 -4.86 18.56 -2.43
C ARG A 275 -5.54 19.92 -2.29
N LEU A 276 -4.80 21.01 -2.37
CA LEU A 276 -5.34 22.36 -2.33
C LEU A 276 -5.70 22.83 -3.74
N PRO A 277 -6.79 23.62 -3.90
CA PRO A 277 -7.10 24.24 -5.18
C PRO A 277 -5.91 25.06 -5.73
N PRO A 278 -5.62 25.00 -7.05
CA PRO A 278 -4.45 25.67 -7.63
C PRO A 278 -4.36 27.17 -7.31
N LEU A 279 -5.50 27.87 -7.32
CA LEU A 279 -5.63 29.28 -6.97
C LEU A 279 -5.13 29.63 -5.55
N PHE A 280 -5.13 28.67 -4.63
CA PHE A 280 -4.62 28.85 -3.26
C PHE A 280 -3.13 28.53 -3.20
N THR A 281 -2.74 27.39 -3.78
CA THR A 281 -1.35 26.92 -3.78
C THR A 281 -0.40 27.92 -4.45
N GLU A 282 -0.79 28.54 -5.57
CA GLU A 282 0.01 29.56 -6.26
C GLU A 282 0.35 30.78 -5.40
N GLN A 283 -0.55 31.16 -4.49
CA GLN A 283 -0.33 32.27 -3.57
C GLN A 283 0.45 31.81 -2.34
N LEU A 284 0.07 30.67 -1.75
CA LEU A 284 0.68 30.14 -0.52
C LEU A 284 2.15 29.76 -0.70
N LEU A 285 2.55 29.23 -1.86
CA LEU A 285 3.95 28.84 -2.11
C LEU A 285 4.91 30.03 -2.16
N LYS A 286 4.40 31.25 -2.39
CA LYS A 286 5.18 32.50 -2.42
C LYS A 286 5.32 33.13 -1.04
N LEU A 287 4.56 32.64 -0.06
CA LEU A 287 4.52 33.19 1.29
C LEU A 287 5.53 32.50 2.21
N LYS A 288 5.99 33.25 3.21
CA LYS A 288 6.70 32.72 4.38
C LYS A 288 5.71 32.39 5.50
N PRO A 289 6.02 31.43 6.39
CA PRO A 289 5.23 31.18 7.59
C PRO A 289 4.92 32.49 8.35
N GLY A 290 3.69 32.61 8.82
CA GLY A 290 3.11 33.80 9.44
C GLY A 290 2.45 34.79 8.47
N GLN A 291 2.72 34.73 7.17
CA GLN A 291 2.16 35.66 6.19
C GLN A 291 0.75 35.26 5.72
N ILE A 292 0.02 36.25 5.18
CA ILE A 292 -1.33 36.08 4.62
C ILE A 292 -1.36 36.29 3.12
N THR A 293 -2.29 35.63 2.44
CA THR A 293 -2.52 35.84 1.00
C THR A 293 -3.23 37.17 0.74
N PRO A 294 -3.15 37.71 -0.49
CA PRO A 294 -4.17 38.63 -1.00
C PRO A 294 -5.57 38.00 -0.92
N ILE A 295 -6.60 38.82 -1.14
CA ILE A 295 -7.98 38.32 -1.21
C ILE A 295 -8.12 37.48 -2.48
N ILE A 296 -8.48 36.21 -2.31
CA ILE A 296 -8.66 35.27 -3.41
C ILE A 296 -10.15 35.10 -3.66
N LYS A 297 -10.61 35.41 -4.88
CA LYS A 297 -12.00 35.19 -5.27
C LYS A 297 -12.17 33.76 -5.80
N SER A 298 -13.10 33.02 -5.21
CA SER A 298 -13.52 31.68 -5.65
C SER A 298 -15.01 31.68 -6.01
N ASN A 299 -15.56 30.51 -6.34
CA ASN A 299 -17.00 30.30 -6.50
C ASN A 299 -17.78 30.37 -5.18
N THR A 300 -17.17 30.02 -4.04
CA THR A 300 -17.84 30.02 -2.73
C THR A 300 -17.76 31.36 -2.01
N GLY A 301 -16.86 32.25 -2.44
CA GLY A 301 -16.67 33.56 -1.82
C GLY A 301 -15.26 34.11 -1.94
N PHE A 302 -14.96 35.07 -1.07
CA PHE A 302 -13.64 35.68 -0.93
C PHE A 302 -12.87 34.99 0.21
N HIS A 303 -11.66 34.54 -0.09
CA HIS A 303 -10.79 33.82 0.84
C HIS A 303 -9.57 34.66 1.20
N ILE A 304 -9.20 34.65 2.48
CA ILE A 304 -7.91 35.13 2.97
C ILE A 304 -7.29 33.97 3.74
N LEU A 305 -6.14 33.50 3.29
CA LEU A 305 -5.44 32.38 3.90
C LEU A 305 -4.21 32.88 4.64
N LYS A 306 -3.91 32.29 5.79
CA LYS A 306 -2.65 32.47 6.50
C LYS A 306 -1.83 31.19 6.39
N LEU A 307 -0.59 31.31 5.95
CA LEU A 307 0.38 30.23 6.06
C LEU A 307 0.87 30.21 7.51
N VAL A 308 0.40 29.27 8.31
CA VAL A 308 0.83 29.12 9.71
C VAL A 308 2.24 28.54 9.74
N ASP A 309 2.45 27.44 9.02
CA ASP A 309 3.72 26.73 8.96
C ASP A 309 3.84 25.91 7.65
N ARG A 310 5.05 25.47 7.32
CA ARG A 310 5.36 24.69 6.12
C ARG A 310 6.41 23.64 6.45
N ARG A 311 6.16 22.40 6.04
CA ARG A 311 7.11 21.29 6.13
C ARG A 311 7.08 20.43 4.87
N SER A 312 8.16 19.73 4.59
CA SER A 312 8.15 18.65 3.59
C SER A 312 7.49 17.39 4.17
N ALA A 313 6.95 16.54 3.31
CA ALA A 313 6.45 15.23 3.73
C ALA A 313 7.58 14.39 4.35
N ALA A 314 8.81 14.54 3.87
CA ALA A 314 9.99 13.92 4.47
C ALA A 314 10.24 14.38 5.93
N GLU A 315 10.10 15.68 6.22
CA GLU A 315 10.18 16.20 7.60
C GLU A 315 9.03 15.71 8.46
N ALA A 316 7.81 15.65 7.93
CA ALA A 316 6.66 15.07 8.62
C ALA A 316 6.90 13.60 9.01
N GLN A 317 7.46 12.80 8.08
CA GLN A 317 7.80 11.40 8.30
C GLN A 317 8.94 11.23 9.31
N ALA A 318 9.93 12.12 9.29
CA ALA A 318 11.05 12.12 10.24
C ALA A 318 10.63 12.48 11.67
N VAL A 319 9.60 13.33 11.82
CA VAL A 319 8.96 13.61 13.11
C VAL A 319 8.06 12.46 13.56
N ALA A 320 7.42 11.75 12.61
CA ALA A 320 6.58 10.58 12.90
C ALA A 320 7.38 9.28 13.16
N ALA A 321 8.67 9.26 12.80
CA ALA A 321 9.57 8.21 13.27
C ALA A 321 9.65 8.29 14.80
N VAL A 322 9.42 7.18 15.49
CA VAL A 322 9.43 7.11 16.95
C VAL A 322 10.79 7.64 17.45
N GLN A 323 10.79 8.88 17.95
CA GLN A 323 11.95 9.54 18.53
C GLN A 323 12.09 9.04 19.95
N GLN A 324 13.22 8.40 20.25
CA GLN A 324 13.60 8.14 21.62
C GLN A 324 14.44 9.31 22.13
N THR A 325 14.13 9.79 23.34
CA THR A 325 14.90 10.86 23.98
C THR A 325 15.61 10.28 25.19
N HIS A 326 16.93 10.41 25.25
CA HIS A 326 17.70 10.13 26.46
C HIS A 326 17.71 11.40 27.29
N ALA A 327 17.08 11.35 28.46
CA ALA A 327 16.93 12.51 29.34
C ALA A 327 17.30 12.17 30.78
N ARG A 328 17.62 13.22 31.53
CA ARG A 328 17.78 13.16 32.98
C ARG A 328 17.03 14.30 33.65
N HIS A 329 16.65 14.12 34.92
CA HIS A 329 15.92 15.16 35.65
C HIS A 329 16.31 15.28 37.12
N ILE A 330 15.96 16.43 37.71
CA ILE A 330 15.97 16.66 39.16
C ILE A 330 14.54 16.96 39.59
N LEU A 331 13.89 16.00 40.25
CA LEU A 331 12.57 16.21 40.85
C LEU A 331 12.67 16.72 42.29
N LEU A 332 11.94 17.79 42.62
CA LEU A 332 11.61 18.22 44.00
C LEU A 332 10.13 18.01 44.26
N LYS A 333 9.80 17.09 45.18
CA LYS A 333 8.41 16.79 45.56
C LYS A 333 7.91 17.85 46.54
N ILE A 334 6.66 18.30 46.36
CA ILE A 334 6.01 19.21 47.30
C ILE A 334 5.61 18.42 48.54
N THR A 335 5.97 18.93 49.71
CA THR A 335 5.64 18.33 51.01
C THR A 335 5.07 19.42 51.93
N PRO A 336 4.44 19.07 53.07
CA PRO A 336 4.02 20.07 54.05
C PRO A 336 5.16 20.98 54.57
N THR A 337 6.42 20.57 54.36
CA THR A 337 7.63 21.29 54.75
C THR A 337 8.37 21.96 53.59
N LEU A 338 7.95 21.74 52.33
CA LEU A 338 8.53 22.37 51.14
C LEU A 338 7.40 22.84 50.21
N SER A 339 7.19 24.15 50.16
CA SER A 339 6.16 24.75 49.33
C SER A 339 6.54 24.77 47.84
N ALA A 340 5.55 24.91 46.95
CA ALA A 340 5.75 25.03 45.51
C ALA A 340 6.67 26.20 45.13
N ALA A 341 6.50 27.35 45.78
CA ALA A 341 7.34 28.52 45.55
C ALA A 341 8.81 28.28 45.94
N GLU A 342 9.06 27.56 47.04
CA GLU A 342 10.40 27.21 47.48
C GLU A 342 11.05 26.15 46.59
N ALA A 343 10.30 25.14 46.16
CA ALA A 343 10.78 24.12 45.22
C ALA A 343 11.20 24.76 43.88
N LYS A 344 10.36 25.64 43.33
CA LYS A 344 10.66 26.40 42.12
C LYS A 344 11.91 27.27 42.29
N ARG A 345 12.02 28.02 43.40
CA ARG A 345 13.19 28.87 43.67
C ARG A 345 14.47 28.03 43.78
N LYS A 346 14.43 26.91 44.50
CA LYS A 346 15.58 25.99 44.62
C LYS A 346 16.02 25.45 43.26
N LEU A 347 15.09 25.03 42.40
CA LEU A 347 15.45 24.53 41.06
C LEU A 347 16.01 25.64 40.16
N ALA A 348 15.53 26.89 40.29
CA ALA A 348 16.11 28.03 39.59
C ALA A 348 17.57 28.29 40.04
N GLU A 349 17.85 28.21 41.35
CA GLU A 349 19.23 28.31 41.88
C GLU A 349 20.12 27.16 41.37
N LEU A 350 19.59 25.93 41.30
CA LEU A 350 20.32 24.78 40.73
C LEU A 350 20.60 25.00 39.23
N LYS A 351 19.63 25.50 38.47
CA LYS A 351 19.79 25.84 37.06
C LYS A 351 20.89 26.89 36.87
N GLU A 352 20.88 27.96 37.65
CA GLU A 352 21.90 29.01 37.57
C GLU A 352 23.31 28.45 37.83
N ARG A 353 23.45 27.50 38.76
CA ARG A 353 24.72 26.81 39.01
C ARG A 353 25.16 25.95 37.82
N LEU A 354 24.21 25.32 37.12
CA LEU A 354 24.48 24.52 35.92
C LEU A 354 24.88 25.41 34.75
N ASP A 355 24.16 26.50 34.53
CA ASP A 355 24.43 27.47 33.46
C ASP A 355 25.83 28.11 33.62
N ASN A 356 26.20 28.42 34.87
CA ASN A 356 27.52 28.95 35.21
C ASN A 356 28.63 27.87 35.32
N LYS A 357 28.32 26.61 35.02
CA LYS A 357 29.24 25.45 35.13
C LYS A 357 29.88 25.29 36.51
N ALA A 358 29.22 25.78 37.56
CA ALA A 358 29.68 25.72 38.94
C ALA A 358 29.43 24.35 39.61
N ALA A 359 28.60 23.50 39.01
CA ALA A 359 28.34 22.13 39.42
C ALA A 359 27.95 21.27 38.21
N LYS A 360 28.04 19.95 38.34
CA LYS A 360 27.51 19.02 37.34
C LYS A 360 26.09 18.60 37.67
N PHE A 361 25.28 18.38 36.64
CA PHE A 361 23.88 17.94 36.80
C PHE A 361 23.77 16.64 37.60
N GLU A 362 24.63 15.67 37.30
CA GLU A 362 24.65 14.36 37.98
C GLU A 362 24.84 14.47 39.49
N ASP A 363 25.67 15.42 39.94
CA ASP A 363 25.93 15.65 41.36
C ASP A 363 24.72 16.31 42.04
N LEU A 364 24.14 17.32 41.39
CA LEU A 364 22.94 17.99 41.91
C LEU A 364 21.74 17.03 41.96
N ALA A 365 21.60 16.15 40.97
CA ALA A 365 20.55 15.15 40.95
C ALA A 365 20.70 14.14 42.10
N ARG A 366 21.92 13.64 42.36
CA ARG A 366 22.20 12.74 43.49
C ARG A 366 21.91 13.38 44.85
N LEU A 367 22.17 14.68 44.97
CA LEU A 367 22.04 15.42 46.23
C LEU A 367 20.62 15.90 46.51
N PHE A 368 19.90 16.36 45.49
CA PHE A 368 18.65 17.09 45.67
C PHE A 368 17.42 16.37 45.11
N SER A 369 17.57 15.44 44.17
CA SER A 369 16.40 14.82 43.55
C SER A 369 15.70 13.85 44.51
N ASN A 370 14.37 13.90 44.53
CA ASN A 370 13.49 13.01 45.27
C ASN A 370 12.92 11.87 44.41
N ASP A 371 13.46 11.68 43.21
CA ASP A 371 13.10 10.61 42.29
C ASP A 371 14.05 9.40 42.42
N GLY A 372 13.59 8.22 42.03
CA GLY A 372 14.40 6.99 42.07
C GLY A 372 15.65 7.06 41.18
N SER A 373 15.64 7.90 40.13
CA SER A 373 16.80 8.14 39.27
C SER A 373 17.92 8.95 39.94
N ALA A 374 17.69 9.56 41.12
CA ALA A 374 18.70 10.37 41.83
C ALA A 374 20.03 9.62 42.00
N ALA A 375 19.98 8.34 42.40
CA ALA A 375 21.16 7.49 42.57
C ALA A 375 21.95 7.23 41.27
N LYS A 376 21.36 7.51 40.10
CA LYS A 376 21.99 7.44 38.78
C LYS A 376 22.28 8.84 38.21
N GLY A 377 22.31 9.87 39.05
CA GLY A 377 22.52 11.24 38.57
C GLY A 377 21.32 11.81 37.82
N GLY A 378 20.10 11.31 38.12
CA GLY A 378 18.86 11.76 37.50
C GLY A 378 18.53 11.09 36.18
N ASP A 379 19.35 10.14 35.72
CA ASP A 379 19.21 9.48 34.42
C ASP A 379 17.94 8.61 34.32
N LEU A 380 17.11 8.92 33.32
CA LEU A 380 15.87 8.21 33.00
C LEU A 380 16.04 7.17 31.89
N GLY A 381 17.20 7.13 31.23
CA GLY A 381 17.42 6.27 30.07
C GLY A 381 16.68 6.75 28.81
N TRP A 382 16.52 5.85 27.83
CA TRP A 382 15.81 6.15 26.58
C TRP A 382 14.30 6.10 26.80
N LEU A 383 13.65 7.25 26.61
CA LEU A 383 12.22 7.44 26.76
C LEU A 383 11.52 7.43 25.41
N TYR A 384 10.39 6.74 25.32
CA TYR A 384 9.45 6.79 24.20
C TYR A 384 8.38 7.87 24.43
N PRO A 385 7.73 8.37 23.36
CA PRO A 385 6.56 9.24 23.50
C PRO A 385 5.48 8.56 24.36
N GLY A 386 4.98 9.25 25.38
CA GLY A 386 4.02 8.71 26.35
C GLY A 386 4.62 8.00 27.58
N ASP A 387 5.95 7.84 27.68
CA ASP A 387 6.58 7.27 28.88
C ASP A 387 6.60 8.26 30.06
N THR A 388 6.39 9.55 29.80
CA THR A 388 6.38 10.63 30.81
C THR A 388 5.05 11.37 30.86
N VAL A 389 4.82 12.14 31.92
CA VAL A 389 3.61 12.98 32.03
C VAL A 389 3.60 14.11 31.00
N PRO A 390 2.43 14.57 30.52
CA PRO A 390 2.33 15.51 29.41
C PRO A 390 3.11 16.82 29.60
N GLU A 391 3.14 17.37 30.81
CA GLU A 391 3.85 18.60 31.15
C GLU A 391 5.37 18.42 31.03
N PHE A 392 5.86 17.26 31.49
CA PHE A 392 7.26 16.87 31.37
C PHE A 392 7.65 16.64 29.92
N GLU A 393 6.83 15.89 29.17
CA GLU A 393 7.08 15.57 27.77
C GLU A 393 7.11 16.83 26.90
N THR A 394 6.17 17.76 27.11
CA THR A 394 6.11 19.03 26.39
C THR A 394 7.38 19.86 26.61
N ALA A 395 7.84 19.97 27.85
CA ALA A 395 9.07 20.68 28.18
C ALA A 395 10.30 19.97 27.60
N MET A 396 10.40 18.65 27.74
CA MET A 396 11.50 17.85 27.20
C MET A 396 11.61 17.98 25.67
N ASN A 397 10.49 17.97 24.95
CA ASN A 397 10.46 18.09 23.49
C ASN A 397 10.86 19.48 22.99
N ALA A 398 10.65 20.53 23.78
CA ALA A 398 11.06 21.90 23.45
C ALA A 398 12.58 22.15 23.58
N LEU A 399 13.30 21.32 24.33
CA LEU A 399 14.75 21.46 24.57
C LEU A 399 15.58 20.91 23.41
N LYS A 400 16.79 21.44 23.24
CA LYS A 400 17.83 20.85 22.38
C LYS A 400 18.70 19.87 23.19
N PRO A 401 19.38 18.90 22.53
CA PRO A 401 20.39 18.09 23.21
C PRO A 401 21.47 18.96 23.87
N GLY A 402 21.77 18.67 25.14
CA GLY A 402 22.64 19.43 26.04
C GLY A 402 21.98 20.61 26.75
N GLU A 403 20.70 20.90 26.51
CA GLU A 403 19.98 22.02 27.13
C GLU A 403 19.23 21.60 28.38
N VAL A 404 19.22 22.48 29.39
CA VAL A 404 18.52 22.32 30.66
C VAL A 404 17.27 23.22 30.68
N SER A 405 16.13 22.66 31.08
CA SER A 405 14.85 23.36 31.14
C SER A 405 14.80 24.46 32.21
N GLU A 406 13.78 25.30 32.13
CA GLU A 406 13.30 26.03 33.31
C GLU A 406 12.62 25.05 34.31
N PRO A 407 12.40 25.44 35.58
CA PRO A 407 11.65 24.62 36.52
C PRO A 407 10.21 24.38 36.03
N ILE A 408 9.87 23.12 35.78
CA ILE A 408 8.57 22.68 35.25
C ILE A 408 7.74 22.04 36.36
N GLU A 409 6.47 22.43 36.46
CA GLU A 409 5.52 21.80 37.38
C GLU A 409 4.86 20.58 36.72
N SER A 410 4.75 19.49 37.47
CA SER A 410 4.00 18.30 37.09
C SER A 410 3.20 17.78 38.29
N SER A 411 2.39 16.74 38.07
CA SER A 411 1.68 16.03 39.13
C SER A 411 2.58 15.43 40.22
N PHE A 412 3.89 15.28 39.95
CA PHE A 412 4.86 14.73 40.89
C PHE A 412 5.69 15.79 41.63
N GLY A 413 5.51 17.09 41.32
CA GLY A 413 6.27 18.19 41.90
C GLY A 413 6.96 19.03 40.82
N PHE A 414 8.10 19.64 41.15
CA PHE A 414 8.85 20.46 40.20
C PHE A 414 10.08 19.72 39.66
N HIS A 415 10.34 19.87 38.37
CA HIS A 415 11.39 19.19 37.65
C HIS A 415 12.33 20.20 36.99
N LEU A 416 13.62 19.89 37.00
CA LEU A 416 14.60 20.42 36.06
C LEU A 416 15.00 19.29 35.12
N ILE A 417 14.89 19.49 33.80
CA ILE A 417 15.06 18.45 32.79
C ILE A 417 16.28 18.78 31.94
N GLU A 418 17.12 17.80 31.63
CA GLU A 418 18.18 17.92 30.64
C GLU A 418 18.04 16.82 29.59
N VAL A 419 18.02 17.22 28.32
CA VAL A 419 18.04 16.27 27.20
C VAL A 419 19.50 15.98 26.86
N LEU A 420 19.91 14.72 26.96
CA LEU A 420 21.28 14.31 26.64
C LEU A 420 21.41 14.07 25.14
N GLU A 421 20.55 13.19 24.60
CA GLU A 421 20.59 12.75 23.21
C GLU A 421 19.19 12.44 22.67
N ARG A 422 19.05 12.47 21.34
CA ARG A 422 17.87 11.96 20.64
C ARG A 422 18.30 11.00 19.54
N LYS A 423 17.58 9.89 19.40
CA LYS A 423 17.74 8.98 18.27
C LYS A 423 16.40 8.56 17.71
N SER A 424 16.32 8.49 16.39
CA SER A 424 15.25 7.78 15.69
C SER A 424 15.64 6.30 15.61
N ASP A 425 14.74 5.41 16.01
CA ASP A 425 15.00 3.96 16.09
C ASP A 425 15.69 3.40 14.82
N ASP A 426 16.87 2.78 14.95
CA ASP A 426 17.62 2.18 13.83
C ASP A 426 16.85 1.01 13.20
N VAL A 427 15.95 0.38 13.96
CA VAL A 427 15.01 -0.63 13.44
C VAL A 427 14.13 -0.04 12.34
N SER A 428 13.80 1.25 12.40
CA SER A 428 13.04 1.95 11.36
C SER A 428 13.87 2.09 10.07
N LYS A 429 15.16 2.40 10.20
CA LYS A 429 16.06 2.53 9.03
C LYS A 429 16.35 1.19 8.38
N GLU A 430 16.63 0.14 9.15
CA GLU A 430 16.87 -1.20 8.57
C GLU A 430 15.60 -1.74 7.91
N LYS A 431 14.42 -1.50 8.51
CA LYS A 431 13.14 -1.82 7.88
C LYS A 431 12.92 -1.06 6.57
N GLN A 432 13.25 0.24 6.53
CA GLN A 432 13.19 1.03 5.30
C GLN A 432 14.16 0.50 4.23
N ARG A 433 15.41 0.18 4.59
CA ARG A 433 16.40 -0.40 3.68
C ARG A 433 15.95 -1.76 3.15
N SER A 434 15.42 -2.62 4.02
CA SER A 434 14.88 -3.92 3.64
C SER A 434 13.69 -3.79 2.68
N ALA A 435 12.76 -2.87 2.97
CA ALA A 435 11.65 -2.56 2.07
C ALA A 435 12.13 -2.04 0.70
N ALA A 436 13.10 -1.13 0.69
CA ALA A 436 13.73 -0.62 -0.53
C ALA A 436 14.43 -1.73 -1.33
N ARG A 437 15.18 -2.62 -0.66
CA ARG A 437 15.80 -3.80 -1.30
C ARG A 437 14.74 -4.69 -1.94
N ASN A 438 13.64 -4.98 -1.24
CA ASN A 438 12.57 -5.82 -1.79
C ASN A 438 11.90 -5.16 -3.00
N ALA A 439 11.61 -3.87 -2.94
CA ALA A 439 11.01 -3.12 -4.05
C ALA A 439 11.94 -3.07 -5.28
N LEU A 440 13.24 -2.86 -5.06
CA LEU A 440 14.24 -2.92 -6.12
C LEU A 440 14.36 -4.33 -6.70
N ARG A 441 14.31 -5.37 -5.86
CA ARG A 441 14.35 -6.77 -6.30
C ARG A 441 13.18 -7.07 -7.22
N GLU A 442 11.97 -6.71 -6.79
CA GLU A 442 10.74 -6.96 -7.54
C GLU A 442 10.78 -6.26 -8.90
N ARG A 443 11.19 -4.99 -8.93
CA ARG A 443 11.35 -4.26 -10.20
C ARG A 443 12.37 -4.91 -11.13
N LYS A 444 13.56 -5.27 -10.60
CA LYS A 444 14.58 -5.97 -11.40
C LYS A 444 14.11 -7.35 -11.85
N LEU A 445 13.34 -8.05 -11.03
CA LEU A 445 12.81 -9.39 -11.34
C LEU A 445 11.82 -9.34 -12.50
N GLU A 446 10.94 -8.35 -12.52
CA GLU A 446 10.00 -8.13 -13.63
C GLU A 446 10.75 -7.88 -14.94
N GLU A 447 11.65 -6.90 -14.96
CA GLU A 447 12.46 -6.56 -16.14
C GLU A 447 13.31 -7.74 -16.62
N ALA A 448 14.00 -8.42 -15.69
CA ALA A 448 14.84 -9.56 -16.02
C ALA A 448 14.03 -10.76 -16.51
N THR A 449 12.81 -10.98 -15.99
CA THR A 449 11.92 -12.05 -16.47
C THR A 449 11.45 -11.79 -17.90
N GLU A 450 11.07 -10.55 -18.22
CA GLU A 450 10.67 -10.17 -19.57
C GLU A 450 11.82 -10.30 -20.58
N ASN A 451 13.01 -9.81 -20.20
CA ASN A 451 14.21 -9.91 -21.03
C ASN A 451 14.59 -11.38 -21.26
N TRP A 452 14.61 -12.20 -20.19
CA TRP A 452 14.88 -13.62 -20.31
C TRP A 452 13.86 -14.35 -21.19
N ALA A 453 12.57 -14.05 -21.06
CA ALA A 453 11.54 -14.64 -21.92
C ALA A 453 11.78 -14.31 -23.41
N ARG A 454 12.20 -13.07 -23.71
CA ARG A 454 12.58 -12.66 -25.07
C ARG A 454 13.83 -13.39 -25.56
N GLU A 455 14.86 -13.51 -24.74
CA GLU A 455 16.08 -14.25 -25.09
C GLU A 455 15.83 -15.75 -25.34
N VAL A 456 14.94 -16.37 -24.56
CA VAL A 456 14.50 -17.75 -24.80
C VAL A 456 13.74 -17.84 -26.12
N ARG A 457 12.86 -16.88 -26.40
CA ARG A 457 12.08 -16.83 -27.65
C ARG A 457 12.96 -16.66 -28.88
N ASP A 458 13.95 -15.78 -28.82
CA ASP A 458 14.84 -15.43 -29.94
C ASP A 458 15.81 -16.57 -30.28
N ARG A 459 16.18 -17.38 -29.27
CA ARG A 459 17.01 -18.58 -29.46
C ARG A 459 16.22 -19.78 -30.00
N ALA A 460 14.91 -19.82 -29.81
CA ALA A 460 14.08 -20.93 -30.24
C ALA A 460 13.87 -20.91 -31.77
N TYR A 461 14.06 -22.06 -32.42
CA TYR A 461 13.63 -22.28 -33.79
C TYR A 461 12.10 -22.35 -33.84
N VAL A 462 11.47 -21.48 -34.62
CA VAL A 462 10.02 -21.43 -34.74
C VAL A 462 9.58 -21.39 -36.20
N GLU A 463 8.79 -22.38 -36.59
CA GLU A 463 8.22 -22.50 -37.93
C GLU A 463 6.69 -22.50 -37.85
N PHE A 464 6.07 -21.46 -38.39
CA PHE A 464 4.61 -21.39 -38.54
C PHE A 464 4.19 -22.25 -39.74
N ARG A 465 3.27 -23.19 -39.52
CA ARG A 465 2.67 -23.96 -40.61
C ARG A 465 1.47 -23.16 -41.15
N ALA A 466 1.52 -22.83 -42.44
CA ALA A 466 0.46 -22.08 -43.11
C ALA A 466 -0.87 -22.85 -43.07
N ASP A 467 -1.97 -22.10 -43.16
CA ASP A 467 -3.29 -22.65 -43.40
C ASP A 467 -3.31 -23.32 -44.79
N ASP A 468 -3.24 -24.65 -44.83
CA ASP A 468 -3.78 -25.39 -45.98
C ASP A 468 -5.27 -25.02 -46.06
N GLN A 469 -5.61 -24.29 -47.12
CA GLN A 469 -6.95 -23.74 -47.40
C GLN A 469 -8.04 -24.80 -47.44
#